data_AF-A0A831T214-F1
#
_entry.id   AF-A0A831T214-F1
#
_cell.length_a   1.000
_cell.length_b   1.000
_cell.length_c   1.000
_cell.angle_alpha   90.00
_cell.angle_beta   90.00
_cell.angle_gamma   90.00
#
_symmetry.space_group_name_H-M   'P 1'
#
loop_
_entity.id
_entity.type
_entity.pdbx_description
1 polymer ?
#
loop_
_entity_poly.entity_id
_entity_poly.type
_entity_poly.pdbx_seq_one_letter_code
_entity_poly.pdbx_strand_id
1 'polypeptide(L)'
;MAKKTDLKARAGKKGESSPVASSNPRREAQKSSAQTDQTDAQVDRSEQPVKQEKRIERSFTTGDPRLDQIIRSAGEKNGIDSRLIFSVMKQESGFNPRAVSYKGACGLMQLMPATARRFGVQNIFDIEENIHGGARYLRFLLDLFDGNVKLALAGYNAGEGAVIKYGYRIPPYAETQTYVSRIIEDYGSENEALLANKRSGDGEGLMPRIAVYVNEKGGVVFTTGY
;
A
#
# COMPACT_ATOMS: atom_id res chain seq x y z
N MET A 1 -27.93 0.57 -52.90
CA MET A 1 -28.05 -0.89 -52.70
C MET A 1 -28.61 -1.14 -51.32
N ALA A 2 -29.76 -1.80 -51.25
CA ALA A 2 -30.47 -2.14 -50.03
C ALA A 2 -29.84 -3.34 -49.32
N LYS A 3 -29.91 -3.40 -47.99
CA LYS A 3 -30.67 -4.43 -47.26
C LYS A 3 -30.67 -4.14 -45.74
N LYS A 4 -31.87 -3.83 -45.24
CA LYS A 4 -32.33 -4.07 -43.87
C LYS A 4 -32.45 -5.58 -43.66
N THR A 5 -32.21 -6.05 -42.43
CA THR A 5 -32.91 -7.22 -41.87
C THR A 5 -32.98 -7.10 -40.36
N ASP A 6 -34.21 -6.93 -39.87
CA ASP A 6 -34.66 -7.14 -38.51
C ASP A 6 -34.64 -8.63 -38.15
N LEU A 7 -34.48 -8.96 -36.87
CA LEU A 7 -35.14 -10.13 -36.28
C LEU A 7 -35.47 -9.89 -34.79
N LYS A 8 -36.78 -9.86 -34.49
CA LYS A 8 -37.42 -9.94 -33.18
C LYS A 8 -37.93 -11.37 -32.96
N ALA A 9 -37.87 -11.87 -31.73
CA ALA A 9 -38.83 -12.80 -31.07
C ALA A 9 -38.31 -13.15 -29.67
N ARG A 10 -39.08 -13.53 -28.63
CA ARG A 10 -40.49 -13.37 -28.20
C ARG A 10 -40.55 -14.03 -26.78
N ALA A 11 -41.49 -13.57 -25.96
CA ALA A 11 -41.71 -13.87 -24.55
C ALA A 11 -42.32 -15.26 -24.18
N GLY A 12 -42.28 -15.58 -22.87
CA GLY A 12 -43.10 -16.56 -22.13
C GLY A 12 -42.26 -17.26 -21.03
N LYS A 13 -42.65 -17.46 -19.76
CA LYS A 13 -43.98 -17.62 -19.13
C LYS A 13 -43.83 -17.56 -17.58
N LYS A 14 -44.92 -17.20 -16.87
CA LYS A 14 -45.12 -17.20 -15.40
C LYS A 14 -45.60 -18.56 -14.85
N GLY A 15 -45.44 -18.77 -13.53
CA GLY A 15 -46.17 -19.68 -12.61
C GLY A 15 -45.52 -19.61 -11.21
N GLU A 16 -46.16 -19.07 -10.15
CA GLU A 16 -47.09 -19.72 -9.18
C GLU A 16 -46.41 -20.89 -8.41
N SER A 17 -46.50 -21.14 -7.09
CA SER A 17 -47.16 -20.55 -5.91
C SER A 17 -46.66 -21.31 -4.64
N SER A 18 -46.59 -20.60 -3.50
CA SER A 18 -46.54 -20.92 -2.02
C SER A 18 -46.84 -22.35 -1.47
N PRO A 19 -46.93 -22.58 -0.12
CA PRO A 19 -46.07 -22.25 1.05
C PRO A 19 -45.89 -23.46 2.03
N VAL A 20 -44.95 -23.43 3.01
CA VAL A 20 -45.14 -24.13 4.32
C VAL A 20 -44.38 -23.39 5.43
N ALA A 21 -45.11 -23.09 6.51
CA ALA A 21 -44.66 -22.54 7.78
C ALA A 21 -44.32 -23.65 8.79
N SER A 22 -43.45 -23.38 9.78
CA SER A 22 -43.63 -23.77 11.20
C SER A 22 -42.41 -23.28 12.01
N SER A 23 -42.56 -22.23 12.83
CA SER A 23 -42.84 -22.28 14.28
C SER A 23 -41.58 -22.34 15.16
N ASN A 24 -41.26 -21.18 15.77
CA ASN A 24 -40.52 -20.98 17.03
C ASN A 24 -41.17 -21.81 18.17
N PRO A 25 -40.51 -22.13 19.32
CA PRO A 25 -40.10 -21.09 20.28
C PRO A 25 -38.89 -21.37 21.22
N ARG A 26 -38.52 -20.29 21.93
CA ARG A 26 -37.67 -20.18 23.13
C ARG A 26 -38.18 -20.98 24.35
N ARG A 27 -37.26 -21.45 25.21
CA ARG A 27 -37.12 -21.20 26.69
C ARG A 27 -36.13 -22.20 27.33
N GLU A 28 -35.11 -21.74 28.09
CA GLU A 28 -35.03 -21.74 29.58
C GLU A 28 -35.25 -23.15 30.20
N ALA A 29 -34.50 -23.70 31.15
CA ALA A 29 -33.37 -23.29 31.98
C ALA A 29 -32.91 -24.50 32.85
N GLN A 30 -31.63 -24.50 33.27
CA GLN A 30 -31.11 -24.86 34.61
C GLN A 30 -30.94 -26.33 35.12
N LYS A 31 -29.73 -26.53 35.69
CA LYS A 31 -29.32 -27.16 36.98
C LYS A 31 -28.54 -28.49 36.95
N SER A 32 -27.28 -28.41 37.41
CA SER A 32 -26.53 -29.37 38.28
C SER A 32 -25.06 -28.89 38.35
N SER A 33 -24.61 -28.08 39.33
CA SER A 33 -24.24 -28.33 40.74
C SER A 33 -22.83 -28.94 40.98
N ALA A 34 -22.14 -28.37 42.00
CA ALA A 34 -20.81 -28.64 42.60
C ALA A 34 -19.63 -27.83 41.99
N GLN A 35 -19.01 -26.78 42.57
CA GLN A 35 -18.60 -26.43 43.95
C GLN A 35 -17.53 -27.42 44.47
N THR A 36 -16.23 -27.09 44.47
CA THR A 36 -15.42 -26.21 45.36
C THR A 36 -14.13 -25.80 44.59
N ASP A 37 -13.30 -24.81 44.90
CA ASP A 37 -12.93 -24.15 46.15
C ASP A 37 -12.23 -22.81 45.81
N GLN A 38 -12.30 -21.85 46.74
CA GLN A 38 -11.72 -20.51 46.60
C GLN A 38 -10.23 -20.51 46.94
N THR A 39 -9.41 -19.86 46.12
CA THR A 39 -8.17 -19.23 46.58
C THR A 39 -8.00 -17.88 45.90
N ASP A 40 -7.72 -16.89 46.74
CA ASP A 40 -7.56 -15.47 46.49
C ASP A 40 -6.66 -15.07 45.32
N ALA A 41 -7.12 -14.09 44.54
CA ALA A 41 -6.29 -12.96 44.09
C ALA A 41 -7.20 -11.92 43.40
N GLN A 42 -7.53 -10.85 44.12
CA GLN A 42 -7.89 -9.59 43.49
C GLN A 42 -6.74 -9.15 42.59
N VAL A 43 -6.98 -9.10 41.28
CA VAL A 43 -6.20 -8.28 40.37
C VAL A 43 -7.15 -7.31 39.71
N ASP A 44 -7.18 -6.12 40.30
CA ASP A 44 -7.51 -4.86 39.65
C ASP A 44 -6.83 -4.81 38.26
N ARG A 45 -7.61 -5.04 37.21
CA ARG A 45 -7.22 -4.71 35.84
C ARG A 45 -8.09 -3.57 35.38
N SER A 46 -7.66 -2.38 35.76
CA SER A 46 -7.81 -1.19 34.93
C SER A 46 -7.56 -1.56 33.45
N GLU A 47 -8.63 -1.60 32.66
CA GLU A 47 -8.54 -1.63 31.20
C GLU A 47 -7.94 -0.30 30.74
N GLN A 48 -6.61 -0.26 30.66
CA GLN A 48 -5.88 0.81 30.00
C GLN A 48 -6.24 0.77 28.51
N PRO A 49 -6.60 1.90 27.88
CA PRO A 49 -6.88 1.93 26.45
C PRO A 49 -5.62 1.52 25.70
N VAL A 50 -5.78 0.59 24.75
CA VAL A 50 -4.72 0.16 23.83
C VAL A 50 -4.19 1.41 23.14
N LYS A 51 -3.05 1.94 23.59
CA LYS A 51 -2.33 3.00 22.91
C LYS A 51 -1.98 2.45 21.54
N GLN A 52 -2.66 2.97 20.53
CA GLN A 52 -2.31 2.82 19.12
C GLN A 52 -0.81 3.04 19.01
N GLU A 53 -0.05 1.96 18.84
CA GLU A 53 1.35 2.05 18.48
C GLU A 53 1.37 2.75 17.13
N LYS A 54 1.58 4.07 17.16
CA LYS A 54 1.98 4.85 15.99
C LYS A 54 3.27 4.22 15.53
N ARG A 55 3.13 3.19 14.67
CA ARG A 55 4.17 2.66 13.81
C ARG A 55 4.81 3.90 13.22
N ILE A 56 6.03 4.18 13.64
CA ILE A 56 6.79 5.36 13.21
C ILE A 56 6.88 5.21 11.69
N GLU A 57 5.94 5.82 10.96
CA GLU A 57 6.13 6.06 9.54
C GLU A 57 7.47 6.81 9.47
N ARG A 58 8.43 6.25 8.74
CA ARG A 58 9.75 6.85 8.54
C ARG A 58 9.54 8.33 8.19
N SER A 59 10.06 9.22 9.03
CA SER A 59 9.65 10.61 9.06
C SER A 59 10.13 11.33 7.80
N PHE A 60 9.22 11.73 6.92
CA PHE A 60 9.51 12.57 5.76
C PHE A 60 8.75 13.89 5.82
N THR A 61 9.27 14.89 5.10
CA THR A 61 8.54 16.11 4.77
C THR A 61 8.98 16.65 3.41
N THR A 62 8.02 17.15 2.66
CA THR A 62 8.20 17.88 1.40
C THR A 62 8.40 19.38 1.61
N GLY A 63 8.22 19.87 2.85
CA GLY A 63 8.09 21.30 3.17
C GLY A 63 6.66 21.84 3.02
N ASP A 64 5.73 21.05 2.46
CA ASP A 64 4.31 21.35 2.38
C ASP A 64 3.50 20.34 3.21
N PRO A 65 2.90 20.76 4.35
CA PRO A 65 2.10 19.88 5.20
C PRO A 65 0.91 19.22 4.50
N ARG A 66 0.29 19.91 3.53
CA ARG A 66 -0.83 19.36 2.76
C ARG A 66 -0.34 18.22 1.88
N LEU A 67 0.78 18.44 1.19
CA LEU A 67 1.38 17.40 0.34
C LEU A 67 1.80 16.19 1.17
N ASP A 68 2.42 16.42 2.33
CA ASP A 68 2.80 15.36 3.26
C ASP A 68 1.59 14.52 3.71
N GLN A 69 0.46 15.18 4.01
CA GLN A 69 -0.78 14.48 4.38
C GLN A 69 -1.35 13.64 3.23
N ILE A 70 -1.32 14.15 2.00
CA ILE A 70 -1.81 13.42 0.84
C ILE A 70 -0.93 12.19 0.56
N ILE A 71 0.39 12.31 0.70
CA ILE A 71 1.32 11.18 0.57
C ILE A 71 1.00 10.11 1.61
N ARG A 72 0.81 10.48 2.89
CA ARG A 72 0.42 9.52 3.94
C ARG A 72 -0.90 8.84 3.63
N SER A 73 -1.92 9.61 3.26
CA SER A 73 -3.23 9.07 2.88
C SER A 73 -3.13 8.11 1.69
N ALA A 74 -2.26 8.41 0.71
CA ALA A 74 -2.02 7.52 -0.43
C ALA A 74 -1.31 6.23 -0.03
N GLY A 75 -0.34 6.28 0.89
CA GLY A 75 0.30 5.11 1.46
C GLY A 75 -0.68 4.21 2.20
N GLU A 76 -1.44 4.78 3.13
CA GLU A 76 -2.46 4.09 3.92
C GLU A 76 -3.50 3.38 3.03
N LYS A 77 -4.09 4.10 2.07
CA LYS A 77 -5.15 3.56 1.19
C LYS A 77 -4.67 2.40 0.31
N ASN A 78 -3.39 2.37 -0.05
CA ASN A 78 -2.83 1.37 -0.96
C ASN A 78 -1.96 0.32 -0.25
N GLY A 79 -1.82 0.38 1.07
CA GLY A 79 -0.94 -0.52 1.82
C GLY A 79 0.53 -0.42 1.38
N ILE A 80 0.99 0.80 1.06
CA ILE A 80 2.38 1.09 0.69
C ILE A 80 3.00 1.96 1.78
N ASP A 81 4.28 1.76 2.07
CA ASP A 81 5.02 2.68 2.93
C ASP A 81 5.02 4.09 2.31
N SER A 82 4.42 5.06 3.00
CA SER A 82 4.32 6.47 2.60
C SER A 82 5.70 7.06 2.24
N ARG A 83 6.78 6.59 2.86
CA ARG A 83 8.15 7.01 2.55
C ARG A 83 8.60 6.57 1.15
N LEU A 84 8.14 5.41 0.66
CA LEU A 84 8.45 4.97 -0.70
C LEU A 84 7.78 5.90 -1.74
N ILE A 85 6.52 6.28 -1.50
CA ILE A 85 5.80 7.23 -2.36
C ILE A 85 6.52 8.58 -2.37
N PHE A 86 6.95 9.06 -1.20
CA PHE A 86 7.76 10.27 -1.07
C PHE A 86 9.05 10.20 -1.91
N SER A 87 9.84 9.13 -1.76
CA SER A 87 11.11 8.97 -2.48
C SER A 87 10.92 8.88 -4.00
N VAL A 88 9.87 8.19 -4.46
CA VAL A 88 9.47 8.19 -5.88
C VAL A 88 9.13 9.60 -6.34
N MET A 89 8.23 10.29 -5.63
CA MET A 89 7.79 11.65 -6.01
C MET A 89 8.94 12.66 -6.05
N LYS A 90 9.87 12.57 -5.09
CA LYS A 90 11.09 13.37 -5.05
C LYS A 90 11.94 13.15 -6.31
N GLN A 91 12.14 11.90 -6.71
CA GLN A 91 12.91 11.54 -7.90
C GLN A 91 12.20 11.92 -9.20
N GLU A 92 10.88 11.84 -9.24
CA GLU A 92 10.08 12.10 -10.45
C GLU A 92 9.97 13.60 -10.77
N SER A 93 9.57 14.41 -9.80
CA SER A 93 9.22 15.81 -10.06
C SER A 93 9.94 16.82 -9.16
N GLY A 94 10.67 16.35 -8.14
CA GLY A 94 11.15 17.24 -7.07
C GLY A 94 9.99 17.99 -6.40
N PHE A 95 8.82 17.36 -6.31
CA PHE A 95 7.57 17.93 -5.77
C PHE A 95 6.95 19.05 -6.61
N ASN A 96 7.29 19.19 -7.90
CA ASN A 96 6.63 20.14 -8.80
C ASN A 96 5.33 19.55 -9.39
N PRO A 97 4.13 20.06 -9.02
CA PRO A 97 2.86 19.51 -9.50
C PRO A 97 2.57 19.79 -10.97
N ARG A 98 3.32 20.70 -11.61
CA ARG A 98 3.18 21.03 -13.04
C ARG A 98 4.31 20.47 -13.90
N ALA A 99 5.13 19.56 -13.36
CA ALA A 99 6.22 18.96 -14.10
C ALA A 99 5.72 18.20 -15.35
N VAL A 100 6.40 18.39 -16.48
CA VAL A 100 6.16 17.66 -17.74
C VAL A 100 7.50 17.24 -18.32
N SER A 101 7.70 15.94 -18.52
CA SER A 101 8.91 15.42 -19.15
C SER A 101 8.86 15.53 -20.68
N TYR A 102 10.02 15.41 -21.32
CA TYR A 102 10.12 15.32 -22.78
C TYR A 102 9.31 14.16 -23.37
N LYS A 103 9.20 13.05 -22.63
CA LYS A 103 8.42 11.86 -23.03
C LYS A 103 6.91 12.04 -22.78
N GLY A 104 6.49 13.14 -22.15
CA GLY A 104 5.08 13.46 -21.87
C GLY A 104 4.56 12.93 -20.54
N ALA A 105 5.44 12.56 -19.60
CA ALA A 105 5.05 12.22 -18.24
C ALA A 105 4.68 13.49 -17.47
N CYS A 106 3.63 13.45 -16.63
CA CYS A 106 3.06 14.66 -16.02
C CYS A 106 2.83 14.56 -14.51
N GLY A 107 2.97 15.72 -13.85
CA GLY A 107 2.62 15.92 -12.45
C GLY A 107 3.64 15.36 -11.46
N LEU A 108 3.23 15.29 -10.20
CA LEU A 108 4.09 14.96 -9.05
C LEU A 108 4.75 13.58 -9.16
N MET A 109 3.99 12.59 -9.63
CA MET A 109 4.43 11.21 -9.79
C MET A 109 4.77 10.84 -11.24
N GLN A 110 4.90 11.85 -12.11
CA GLN A 110 5.28 11.72 -13.53
C GLN A 110 4.57 10.55 -14.23
N LEU A 111 3.24 10.60 -14.22
CA LEU A 111 2.45 9.57 -14.90
C LEU A 111 2.42 9.84 -16.39
N MET A 112 2.62 8.78 -17.19
CA MET A 112 2.27 8.82 -18.60
C MET A 112 0.75 8.93 -18.76
N PRO A 113 0.21 9.64 -19.77
CA PRO A 113 -1.24 9.82 -19.92
C PRO A 113 -2.03 8.50 -20.00
N ALA A 114 -1.46 7.46 -20.62
CA ALA A 114 -2.08 6.14 -20.65
C ALA A 114 -2.12 5.47 -19.27
N THR A 115 -1.03 5.58 -18.50
CA THR A 115 -0.94 5.10 -17.11
C THR A 115 -1.92 5.85 -16.21
N ALA A 116 -1.97 7.18 -16.31
CA ALA A 116 -2.91 8.02 -15.57
C ALA A 116 -4.36 7.55 -15.77
N ARG A 117 -4.78 7.34 -17.03
CA ARG A 117 -6.12 6.80 -17.33
C ARG A 117 -6.35 5.41 -16.74
N ARG A 118 -5.37 4.50 -16.92
CA ARG A 118 -5.46 3.12 -16.40
C ARG A 118 -5.65 3.11 -14.88
N PHE A 119 -5.03 4.05 -14.18
CA PHE A 119 -5.09 4.16 -12.73
C PHE A 119 -6.03 5.26 -12.25
N GLY A 120 -7.05 5.63 -13.04
CA GLY A 120 -8.18 6.43 -12.57
C GLY A 120 -7.88 7.90 -12.29
N VAL A 121 -6.89 8.48 -12.96
CA VAL A 121 -6.58 9.92 -12.91
C VAL A 121 -7.31 10.61 -14.06
N GLN A 122 -8.21 11.53 -13.73
CA GLN A 122 -8.99 12.33 -14.68
C GLN A 122 -8.24 13.61 -15.04
N ASN A 123 -7.73 14.32 -14.04
CA ASN A 123 -6.86 15.48 -14.20
C ASN A 123 -5.43 15.14 -13.76
N ILE A 124 -4.53 14.98 -14.73
CA ILE A 124 -3.14 14.56 -14.46
C ILE A 124 -2.31 15.61 -13.70
N PHE A 125 -2.77 16.86 -13.64
CA PHE A 125 -2.14 17.93 -12.87
C PHE A 125 -2.88 18.24 -11.56
N ASP A 126 -3.99 17.56 -11.27
CA ASP A 126 -4.56 17.60 -9.93
C ASP A 126 -3.65 16.86 -8.96
N ILE A 127 -3.32 17.51 -7.84
CA ILE A 127 -2.36 17.01 -6.86
C ILE A 127 -2.84 15.69 -6.25
N GLU A 128 -4.09 15.63 -5.81
CA GLU A 128 -4.62 14.45 -5.12
C GLU A 128 -4.81 13.29 -6.07
N GLU A 129 -5.35 13.55 -7.27
CA GLU A 129 -5.53 12.51 -8.28
C GLU A 129 -4.19 11.95 -8.77
N ASN A 130 -3.19 12.80 -9.05
CA ASN A 130 -1.88 12.35 -9.53
C ASN A 130 -1.17 11.48 -8.49
N ILE A 131 -1.18 11.89 -7.21
CA ILE A 131 -0.55 11.13 -6.13
C ILE A 131 -1.27 9.80 -5.90
N HIS A 132 -2.60 9.82 -5.79
CA HIS A 132 -3.36 8.58 -5.59
C HIS A 132 -3.28 7.64 -6.80
N GLY A 133 -3.22 8.18 -8.02
CA GLY A 133 -3.02 7.41 -9.25
C GLY A 133 -1.65 6.74 -9.31
N GLY A 134 -0.59 7.48 -8.98
CA GLY A 134 0.76 6.93 -8.94
C GLY A 134 0.95 5.92 -7.81
N ALA A 135 0.32 6.13 -6.65
CA ALA A 135 0.31 5.14 -5.57
C ALA A 135 -0.39 3.83 -5.99
N ARG A 136 -1.53 3.91 -6.70
CA ARG A 136 -2.19 2.72 -7.27
C ARG A 136 -1.31 2.00 -8.29
N TYR A 137 -0.61 2.75 -9.15
CA TYR A 137 0.32 2.15 -10.11
C TYR A 137 1.47 1.44 -9.39
N LEU A 138 2.07 2.09 -8.40
CA LEU A 138 3.14 1.51 -7.61
C LEU A 138 2.68 0.24 -6.86
N ARG A 139 1.46 0.23 -6.31
CA ARG A 139 0.86 -0.96 -5.67
C ARG A 139 0.74 -2.11 -6.67
N PHE A 140 0.18 -1.83 -7.84
CA PHE A 140 0.08 -2.81 -8.93
C PHE A 140 1.44 -3.43 -9.27
N LEU A 141 2.50 -2.61 -9.36
CA LEU A 141 3.85 -3.10 -9.65
C LEU A 141 4.43 -3.93 -8.51
N LEU A 142 4.18 -3.54 -7.25
CA LEU A 142 4.58 -4.32 -6.10
C LEU A 142 3.86 -5.68 -6.08
N ASP A 143 2.58 -5.73 -6.42
CA ASP A 143 1.84 -7.01 -6.54
C ASP A 143 2.39 -7.86 -7.68
N LEU A 144 2.65 -7.25 -8.84
CA LEU A 144 3.15 -7.94 -10.02
C LEU A 144 4.54 -8.57 -9.81
N PHE A 145 5.35 -8.00 -8.91
CA PHE A 145 6.71 -8.44 -8.64
C PHE A 145 6.90 -8.97 -7.22
N ASP A 146 5.85 -9.56 -6.63
CA ASP A 146 5.90 -10.27 -5.34
C ASP A 146 6.49 -9.44 -4.18
N GLY A 147 6.17 -8.15 -4.14
CA GLY A 147 6.67 -7.19 -3.15
C GLY A 147 8.13 -6.76 -3.35
N ASN A 148 8.76 -7.13 -4.46
CA ASN A 148 10.13 -6.71 -4.77
C ASN A 148 10.17 -5.22 -5.15
N VAL A 149 10.57 -4.38 -4.19
CA VAL A 149 10.62 -2.93 -4.37
C VAL A 149 11.53 -2.52 -5.52
N LYS A 150 12.68 -3.18 -5.70
CA LYS A 150 13.62 -2.83 -6.78
C LYS A 150 13.01 -3.09 -8.16
N LEU A 151 12.29 -4.20 -8.33
CA LEU A 151 11.61 -4.52 -9.59
C LEU A 151 10.38 -3.63 -9.81
N ALA A 152 9.65 -3.29 -8.74
CA ALA A 152 8.55 -2.33 -8.83
C ALA A 152 9.04 -0.95 -9.29
N LEU A 153 10.14 -0.44 -8.73
CA LEU A 153 10.76 0.82 -9.17
C LEU A 153 11.27 0.74 -10.61
N ALA A 154 11.87 -0.39 -11.00
CA ALA A 154 12.29 -0.60 -12.39
C ALA A 154 11.08 -0.60 -13.34
N GLY A 155 9.97 -1.23 -12.95
CA GLY A 155 8.72 -1.24 -13.70
C GLY A 155 8.04 0.12 -13.75
N TYR A 156 8.17 0.93 -12.69
CA TYR A 156 7.62 2.28 -12.66
C TYR A 156 8.31 3.18 -13.70
N ASN A 157 9.63 3.09 -13.80
CA ASN A 157 10.43 3.90 -14.72
C ASN A 157 10.44 3.36 -16.17
N ALA A 158 10.60 2.04 -16.35
CA ALA A 158 10.79 1.42 -17.66
C ALA A 158 9.53 0.75 -18.23
N GLY A 159 8.45 0.69 -17.44
CA GLY A 159 7.27 -0.13 -17.71
C GLY A 159 7.44 -1.57 -17.26
N GLU A 160 6.37 -2.18 -16.75
CA GLU A 160 6.36 -3.57 -16.28
C GLU A 160 6.76 -4.59 -17.35
N GLY A 161 6.39 -4.32 -18.61
CA GLY A 161 6.72 -5.17 -19.74
C GLY A 161 8.23 -5.28 -19.98
N ALA A 162 9.01 -4.24 -19.66
CA ALA A 162 10.46 -4.31 -19.75
C ALA A 162 11.02 -5.27 -18.69
N VAL A 163 10.60 -5.15 -17.43
CA VAL A 163 11.03 -6.04 -16.35
C VAL A 163 10.70 -7.51 -16.67
N ILE A 164 9.48 -7.77 -17.17
CA ILE A 164 9.05 -9.10 -17.60
C ILE A 164 9.92 -9.61 -18.76
N LYS A 165 10.16 -8.78 -19.78
CA LYS A 165 10.99 -9.13 -20.94
C LYS A 165 12.41 -9.53 -20.55
N TYR A 166 13.00 -8.90 -19.52
CA TYR A 166 14.34 -9.22 -19.03
C TYR A 166 14.35 -10.36 -18.00
N GLY A 167 13.23 -11.07 -17.83
CA GLY A 167 13.11 -12.24 -16.96
C GLY A 167 13.07 -11.86 -15.49
N TYR A 168 12.21 -10.88 -15.14
CA TYR A 168 12.03 -10.40 -13.77
C TYR A 168 13.32 -9.86 -13.15
N ARG A 169 14.07 -9.10 -13.94
CA ARG A 169 15.30 -8.41 -13.55
C ARG A 169 15.19 -6.94 -13.90
N ILE A 170 15.98 -6.11 -13.22
CA ILE A 170 16.14 -4.70 -13.60
C ILE A 170 16.68 -4.67 -15.04
N PRO A 171 15.96 -4.05 -16.00
CA PRO A 171 16.43 -3.96 -17.38
C PRO A 171 17.83 -3.33 -17.45
N PRO A 172 18.66 -3.70 -18.43
CA PRO A 172 19.98 -3.10 -18.65
C PRO A 172 19.89 -1.70 -19.28
N TYR A 173 19.01 -0.86 -18.73
CA TYR A 173 18.83 0.54 -19.10
C TYR A 173 19.53 1.39 -18.04
N ALA A 174 20.55 2.14 -18.44
CA ALA A 174 21.35 2.95 -17.50
C ALA A 174 20.47 3.94 -16.70
N GLU A 175 19.46 4.54 -17.35
CA GLU A 175 18.46 5.41 -16.72
C GLU A 175 17.73 4.68 -15.59
N THR A 176 17.21 3.48 -15.87
CA THR A 176 16.44 2.68 -14.91
C THR A 176 17.29 2.17 -13.75
N GLN A 177 18.51 1.70 -14.02
CA GLN A 177 19.42 1.27 -12.96
C GLN A 177 19.77 2.43 -12.03
N THR A 178 20.05 3.61 -12.59
CA THR A 178 20.32 4.83 -11.81
C THR A 178 19.10 5.24 -10.99
N TYR A 179 17.91 5.20 -11.59
CA TYR A 179 16.65 5.52 -10.94
C TYR A 179 16.39 4.63 -9.72
N VAL A 180 16.53 3.31 -9.88
CA VAL A 180 16.36 2.35 -8.78
C VAL A 180 17.36 2.61 -7.66
N SER A 181 18.65 2.78 -7.98
CA SER A 181 19.69 3.00 -6.97
C SER A 181 19.43 4.27 -6.15
N ARG A 182 19.08 5.39 -6.81
CA ARG A 182 18.82 6.67 -6.13
C ARG A 182 17.63 6.58 -5.16
N ILE A 183 16.55 5.94 -5.57
CA ILE A 183 15.36 5.81 -4.72
C ILE A 183 15.63 4.85 -3.56
N ILE A 184 16.34 3.74 -3.78
CA ILE A 184 16.68 2.81 -2.69
C ILE A 184 17.57 3.49 -1.64
N GLU A 185 18.51 4.33 -2.07
CA GLU A 185 19.35 5.12 -1.17
C GLU A 185 18.51 6.15 -0.38
N ASP A 186 17.65 6.93 -1.04
CA ASP A 186 16.76 7.91 -0.37
C ASP A 186 15.71 7.25 0.54
N TYR A 187 15.20 6.08 0.17
CA TYR A 187 14.22 5.30 0.94
C TYR A 187 14.84 4.57 2.14
N GLY A 188 16.09 4.11 1.99
CA GLY A 188 16.81 3.32 3.01
C GLY A 188 17.63 4.15 4.00
N SER A 189 18.07 5.35 3.64
CA SER A 189 19.01 6.19 4.43
C SER A 189 18.50 6.62 5.82
N GLU A 190 17.18 6.59 6.08
CA GLU A 190 16.66 6.93 7.42
C GLU A 190 16.78 5.81 8.46
N ASN A 191 17.03 4.56 8.06
CA ASN A 191 17.29 3.49 9.03
C ASN A 191 18.63 3.70 9.75
N GLU A 192 19.67 4.21 9.05
CA GLU A 192 20.99 4.48 9.66
C GLU A 192 20.95 5.71 10.58
N ALA A 193 20.27 6.79 10.19
CA ALA A 193 20.21 8.03 10.99
C ALA A 193 19.41 7.86 12.30
N LEU A 194 18.32 7.10 12.27
CA LEU A 194 17.52 6.79 13.47
C LEU A 194 18.21 5.77 14.39
N LEU A 195 19.02 4.86 13.83
CA LEU A 195 19.85 3.93 14.60
C LEU A 195 21.08 4.60 15.20
N ALA A 196 21.68 5.58 14.52
CA ALA A 196 22.82 6.34 15.03
C ALA A 196 22.42 7.27 16.19
N ASN A 197 21.30 7.99 16.08
CA ASN A 197 20.82 8.88 17.16
C ASN A 197 20.31 8.13 18.40
N LYS A 198 19.86 6.86 18.27
CA LYS A 198 19.44 6.03 19.42
C LYS A 198 20.58 5.30 20.12
N ARG A 199 21.76 5.16 19.50
CA ARG A 199 22.96 4.59 20.16
C ARG A 199 23.59 5.57 21.15
N SER A 200 23.23 6.85 21.07
CA SER A 200 23.74 7.92 21.94
C SER A 200 22.85 8.23 23.14
N GLY A 201 21.73 7.51 23.30
CA GLY A 201 20.78 7.64 24.41
C GLY A 201 20.67 6.33 25.18
N ASP A 202 21.49 6.23 26.22
CA ASP A 202 21.64 5.19 27.21
C ASP A 202 20.34 4.79 27.92
N GLY A 203 20.15 3.47 28.07
CA GLY A 203 19.07 2.84 28.81
C GLY A 203 18.73 1.46 28.25
N GLU A 204 19.46 0.43 28.72
CA GLU A 204 19.22 -0.97 28.35
C GLU A 204 17.81 -1.42 28.75
N GLY A 205 16.92 -1.47 27.77
CA GLY A 205 15.59 -2.07 27.89
C GLY A 205 15.30 -2.85 26.61
N LEU A 206 15.24 -4.18 26.72
CA LEU A 206 14.86 -5.09 25.65
C LEU A 206 13.54 -4.60 25.01
N MET A 207 13.63 -4.12 23.78
CA MET A 207 12.48 -3.86 22.91
C MET A 207 12.64 -4.76 21.67
N PRO A 208 11.58 -5.44 21.21
CA PRO A 208 11.65 -6.23 20.00
C PRO A 208 11.98 -5.31 18.83
N ARG A 209 13.14 -5.52 18.21
CA ARG A 209 13.53 -4.79 17.01
C ARG A 209 12.71 -5.38 15.86
N ILE A 210 11.65 -4.68 15.42
CA ILE A 210 11.15 -4.89 14.07
C ILE A 210 12.20 -4.29 13.15
N ALA A 211 13.03 -5.14 12.59
CA ALA A 211 14.03 -4.71 11.65
C ALA A 211 13.53 -5.07 10.26
N VAL A 212 13.32 -4.02 9.46
CA VAL A 212 12.88 -4.12 8.08
C VAL A 212 14.13 -4.11 7.24
N TYR A 213 14.46 -5.27 6.68
CA TYR A 213 15.59 -5.38 5.76
C TYR A 213 15.08 -5.80 4.39
N VAL A 214 15.69 -5.22 3.38
CA VAL A 214 15.57 -5.68 2.00
C VAL A 214 16.58 -6.81 1.85
N ASN A 215 16.09 -8.04 1.70
CA ASN A 215 16.99 -9.18 1.52
C ASN A 215 17.75 -9.08 0.19
N GLU A 216 18.74 -9.94 -0.01
CA GLU A 216 19.56 -9.97 -1.25
C GLU A 216 18.72 -10.16 -2.53
N LYS A 217 17.51 -10.69 -2.39
CA LYS A 217 16.54 -10.90 -3.48
C LYS A 217 15.59 -9.70 -3.66
N GLY A 218 15.72 -8.62 -2.88
CA GLY A 218 14.88 -7.42 -2.96
C GLY A 218 13.53 -7.53 -2.24
N GLY A 219 13.26 -8.64 -1.55
CA GLY A 219 12.06 -8.83 -0.76
C GLY A 219 12.14 -8.12 0.58
N VAL A 220 11.05 -7.45 0.97
CA VAL A 220 10.94 -6.82 2.29
C VAL A 220 10.57 -7.90 3.30
N VAL A 221 11.49 -8.18 4.22
CA VAL A 221 11.26 -9.14 5.30
C VAL A 221 11.03 -8.38 6.60
N PHE A 222 10.00 -8.79 7.33
CA PHE A 222 9.73 -8.32 8.69
C PHE A 222 10.24 -9.39 9.66
N THR A 223 11.23 -9.06 10.47
CA THR A 223 11.63 -9.94 11.57
C THR A 223 11.30 -9.27 12.89
N THR A 224 10.72 -10.04 13.81
CA THR A 224 10.74 -9.75 15.24
C THR A 224 11.93 -10.50 15.81
N GLY A 225 13.05 -9.81 16.03
CA GLY A 225 14.18 -10.43 16.73
C GLY A 225 13.84 -10.61 18.22
N TYR A 226 13.94 -11.85 18.70
CA TYR A 226 14.09 -12.17 20.14
C TYR A 226 15.58 -12.16 20.48
#